data_AF-A0A0C3FEG6-F1
#
_entry.id   AF-A0A0C3FEG6-F1
#
_cell.length_a   1.000
_cell.length_b   1.000
_cell.length_c   1.000
_cell.angle_alpha   90.00
_cell.angle_beta   90.00
_cell.angle_gamma   90.00
#
_symmetry.space_group_name_H-M   'P 1'
#
loop_
_entity.id
_entity.type
_entity.pdbx_description
1 polymer ?
#
loop_
_entity_poly.entity_id
_entity_poly.type
_entity_poly.pdbx_seq_one_letter_code
_entity_poly.pdbx_strand_id
1 'polypeptide(L)'
;MPRINLDPALEICLDFASDPFKLVRDALITTRQITNEQSILDLVSAWTQDNNIRKTAWTQQEQEDREASDKLTREVREEERQQIQKEQEAEADKREKERKKLKLNSFDQNRMISDTITPRPSGRLPEEAFGLSKSEGGFMSLKPIASFKASRNALRDIDLTWRQMTMGKNSMLHQMTATGWTQAHINSLVHFFAGLDLNTYRNRANGEQILLTYQARV
;
A
#
# COMPACT_ATOMS: atom_id res chain seq x y z
N MET A 1 32.39 32.25 6.19
CA MET A 1 33.86 32.17 6.28
C MET A 1 34.37 31.24 5.18
N PRO A 2 35.59 31.41 4.65
CA PRO A 2 36.17 30.43 3.73
C PRO A 2 36.25 29.06 4.44
N ARG A 3 35.88 27.98 3.73
CA ARG A 3 35.87 26.62 4.27
C ARG A 3 37.30 26.18 4.56
N ILE A 4 37.56 25.70 5.77
CA ILE A 4 38.87 25.15 6.13
C ILE A 4 38.91 23.72 5.56
N ASN A 5 39.99 23.38 4.84
CA ASN A 5 40.13 22.08 4.15
C ASN A 5 41.13 21.12 4.84
N LEU A 6 41.89 21.61 5.82
CA LEU A 6 42.91 20.86 6.56
C LEU A 6 42.66 21.09 8.05
N ASP A 7 42.67 20.00 8.84
CA ASP A 7 42.46 20.07 10.28
C ASP A 7 43.59 20.87 10.96
N PRO A 8 43.30 22.04 11.57
CA PRO A 8 44.29 22.85 12.26
C PRO A 8 44.92 22.15 13.47
N ALA A 9 44.29 21.09 14.03
CA ALA A 9 44.85 20.30 15.11
C ALA A 9 46.04 19.44 14.72
N LEU A 10 46.21 19.17 13.42
CA LEU A 10 47.36 18.43 12.88
C LEU A 10 48.57 19.33 12.63
N GLU A 11 48.41 20.65 12.71
CA GLU A 11 49.52 21.58 12.52
C GLU A 11 50.44 21.62 13.74
N ILE A 12 51.74 21.39 13.51
CA ILE A 12 52.79 21.45 14.52
C ILE A 12 53.36 22.87 14.53
N CYS A 13 53.58 23.42 15.74
CA CYS A 13 54.25 24.71 15.89
C CYS A 13 55.67 24.62 15.32
N LEU A 14 56.00 25.53 14.42
CA LEU A 14 57.35 25.66 13.90
C LEU A 14 58.32 26.02 15.04
N ASP A 15 59.56 25.53 14.95
CA ASP A 15 60.61 25.92 15.88
C ASP A 15 61.11 27.34 15.57
N PHE A 16 60.52 28.33 16.23
CA PHE A 16 60.90 29.74 16.08
C PHE A 16 62.28 30.07 16.67
N ALA A 17 62.93 29.14 17.39
CA ALA A 17 64.31 29.29 17.83
C ALA A 17 65.33 28.97 16.73
N SER A 18 64.90 28.32 15.64
CA SER A 18 65.77 27.95 14.52
C SER A 18 66.34 29.15 13.76
N ASP A 19 67.47 28.93 13.08
CA ASP A 19 68.21 29.95 12.32
C ASP A 19 67.38 30.72 11.27
N PRO A 20 66.44 30.11 10.52
CA PRO A 20 65.62 30.83 9.55
C PRO A 20 64.82 31.99 10.13
N PHE A 21 64.44 31.93 11.42
CA PHE A 21 63.65 32.97 12.07
C PHE A 21 64.51 34.02 12.78
N LYS A 22 65.85 33.91 12.75
CA LYS A 22 66.76 34.84 13.41
C LYS A 22 66.56 36.29 12.96
N LEU A 23 66.37 36.51 11.66
CA LEU A 23 66.17 37.85 11.10
C LEU A 23 64.90 38.53 11.66
N VAL A 24 63.83 37.76 11.83
CA VAL A 24 62.56 38.25 12.40
C VAL A 24 62.72 38.54 13.90
N ARG A 25 63.46 37.70 14.62
CA ARG A 25 63.77 37.91 16.06
C ARG A 25 64.62 39.15 16.28
N ASP A 26 65.68 39.36 15.50
CA ASP A 26 66.57 40.52 15.60
C ASP A 26 65.82 41.84 15.34
N ALA A 27 64.88 41.84 14.38
CA ALA A 27 63.99 42.97 14.11
C ALA A 27 63.04 43.27 15.29
N LEU A 28 62.46 42.24 15.91
CA LEU A 28 61.59 42.37 17.08
C LEU A 28 62.35 42.89 18.31
N ILE A 29 63.57 42.39 18.55
CA ILE A 29 64.46 42.84 19.62
C ILE A 29 64.78 44.33 19.43
N THR A 30 65.14 44.75 18.22
CA THR A 30 65.49 46.15 17.92
C THR A 30 64.28 47.09 18.09
N THR A 31 63.09 46.65 17.68
CA THR A 31 61.88 47.48 17.69
C THR A 31 61.24 47.59 19.07
N ARG A 32 61.18 46.49 19.82
CA ARG A 32 60.50 46.40 21.13
C ARG A 32 61.46 46.41 22.33
N GLN A 33 62.78 46.38 22.11
CA GLN A 33 63.80 46.29 23.17
C GLN A 33 63.60 45.09 24.12
N ILE A 34 63.10 43.98 23.57
CA ILE A 34 62.83 42.73 24.29
C ILE A 34 64.00 41.75 24.16
N THR A 35 64.08 40.76 25.06
CA THR A 35 65.11 39.71 24.96
C THR A 35 64.80 38.71 23.84
N ASN A 36 65.81 37.98 23.37
CA ASN A 36 65.65 36.94 22.35
C ASN A 36 64.62 35.87 22.78
N GLU A 37 64.65 35.45 24.05
CA GLU A 37 63.68 34.51 24.61
C GLU A 37 62.25 35.05 24.58
N GLN A 38 62.07 36.34 24.93
CA GLN A 38 60.76 37.00 24.85
C GLN A 38 60.26 37.09 23.40
N SER A 39 61.14 37.33 22.42
CA SER A 39 60.75 37.36 21.01
C SER A 39 60.27 36.00 20.48
N ILE A 40 60.87 34.89 20.95
CA ILE A 40 60.45 33.53 20.61
C ILE A 40 59.08 33.24 21.22
N LEU A 41 58.88 33.59 22.49
CA LEU A 41 57.61 33.42 23.19
C LEU A 41 56.47 34.21 22.53
N ASP A 42 56.72 35.45 22.12
CA ASP A 42 55.74 36.27 21.38
C ASP A 42 55.34 35.61 20.06
N LEU A 43 56.30 35.07 19.30
CA LEU A 43 56.03 34.37 18.03
C LEU A 43 55.23 33.07 18.24
N VAL A 44 55.61 32.27 19.24
CA VAL A 44 54.88 31.06 19.61
C VAL A 44 53.46 31.38 20.07
N SER A 45 53.28 32.42 20.88
CA SER A 45 51.96 32.82 21.38
C SER A 45 51.05 33.33 20.26
N ALA A 46 51.57 34.13 19.33
CA ALA A 46 50.85 34.61 18.16
C ALA A 46 50.40 33.45 17.26
N TRP A 47 51.30 32.49 16.99
CA TRP A 47 50.95 31.29 16.23
C TRP A 47 49.89 30.44 16.95
N THR A 48 50.02 30.27 18.27
CA THR A 48 49.08 29.48 19.07
C THR A 48 47.69 30.11 19.06
N GLN A 49 47.62 31.44 19.15
CA GLN A 49 46.35 32.17 19.08
C GLN A 49 45.66 31.97 17.72
N ASP A 50 46.41 32.13 16.63
CA ASP A 50 45.89 31.90 15.28
C ASP A 50 45.43 30.46 15.06
N ASN A 51 46.23 29.46 15.48
CA ASN A 51 45.84 28.05 15.41
C ASN A 51 44.56 27.79 16.22
N ASN A 52 44.45 28.34 17.43
CA ASN A 52 43.24 28.20 18.25
C ASN A 52 41.99 28.80 17.57
N ILE A 53 42.11 29.94 16.90
CA ILE A 53 41.00 30.55 16.13
C ILE A 53 40.60 29.63 14.96
N ARG A 54 41.58 29.02 14.28
CA ARG A 54 41.29 28.07 13.19
C ARG A 54 40.64 26.80 13.71
N LYS A 55 41.05 26.29 14.87
CA LYS A 55 40.40 25.15 15.55
C LYS A 55 38.96 25.45 15.92
N THR A 56 38.66 26.62 16.49
CA THR A 56 37.28 26.98 16.83
C THR A 56 36.42 27.12 15.58
N ALA A 57 36.94 27.75 14.52
CA ALA A 57 36.25 27.82 13.23
C ALA A 57 36.01 26.44 12.60
N TRP A 58 36.97 25.52 12.70
CA TRP A 58 36.82 24.13 12.25
C TRP A 58 35.71 23.40 13.01
N THR A 59 35.74 23.46 14.35
CA THR A 59 34.70 22.81 15.18
C THR A 59 33.30 23.36 14.90
N GLN A 60 33.20 24.66 14.64
CA GLN A 60 31.93 25.27 14.26
C GLN A 60 31.46 24.76 12.88
N GLN A 61 32.36 24.65 11.91
CA GLN A 61 32.04 24.12 10.59
C GLN A 61 31.53 22.66 10.67
N GLU A 62 32.17 21.80 11.45
CA GLU A 62 31.72 20.42 11.65
C GLU A 62 30.35 20.34 12.33
N GLN A 63 30.08 21.25 13.28
CA GLN A 63 28.80 21.31 13.94
C GLN A 63 27.68 21.74 12.97
N GLU A 64 27.93 22.75 12.14
CA GLU A 64 27.00 23.20 11.10
C GLU A 64 26.73 22.09 10.07
N ASP A 65 27.76 21.37 9.62
CA ASP A 65 27.63 20.24 8.70
C ASP A 65 26.80 19.09 9.33
N ARG A 66 27.00 18.81 10.61
CA ARG A 66 26.23 17.80 11.36
C ARG A 66 24.77 18.22 11.53
N GLU A 67 24.52 19.46 11.91
CA GLU A 67 23.16 20.01 12.06
C GLU A 67 22.40 20.03 10.73
N ALA A 68 23.07 20.36 9.62
CA ALA A 68 22.48 20.30 8.29
C ALA A 68 22.08 18.87 7.90
N SER A 69 22.95 17.88 8.16
CA SER A 69 22.68 16.46 7.92
C SER A 69 21.51 15.95 8.77
N ASP A 70 21.49 16.31 10.05
CA ASP A 70 20.41 15.94 10.98
C ASP A 70 19.08 16.57 10.56
N LYS A 71 19.11 17.84 10.10
CA LYS A 71 17.93 18.53 9.60
C LYS A 71 17.37 17.85 8.36
N LEU A 72 18.23 17.51 7.38
CA LEU A 72 17.82 16.77 6.18
C LEU A 72 17.21 15.40 6.57
N THR A 73 17.82 14.70 7.51
CA THR A 73 17.29 13.41 7.99
C THR A 73 15.91 13.56 8.66
N ARG A 74 15.69 14.64 9.41
CA ARG A 74 14.38 14.94 10.01
C ARG A 74 13.32 15.26 8.95
N GLU A 75 13.68 16.07 7.95
CA GLU A 75 12.80 16.42 6.82
C GLU A 75 12.39 15.16 6.05
N VAL A 76 13.33 14.29 5.68
CA VAL A 76 13.03 13.01 4.99
C VAL A 76 12.08 12.14 5.82
N ARG A 77 12.31 12.02 7.14
CA ARG A 77 11.42 11.26 8.03
C ARG A 77 10.03 11.90 8.15
N GLU A 78 9.91 13.21 8.07
CA GLU A 78 8.63 13.92 8.08
C GLU A 78 7.85 13.69 6.79
N GLU A 79 8.52 13.77 5.64
CA GLU A 79 7.92 13.47 4.34
C GLU A 79 7.43 12.03 4.25
N GLU A 80 8.22 11.06 4.73
CA GLU A 80 7.83 9.65 4.79
C GLU A 80 6.58 9.44 5.65
N ARG A 81 6.51 10.07 6.83
CA ARG A 81 5.31 10.03 7.69
C ARG A 81 4.09 10.61 6.98
N GLN A 82 4.25 11.72 6.26
CA GLN A 82 3.15 12.32 5.50
C GLN A 82 2.68 11.42 4.36
N GLN A 83 3.60 10.74 3.66
CA GLN A 83 3.23 9.80 2.60
C GLN A 83 2.46 8.61 3.16
N ILE A 84 2.94 7.99 4.25
CA ILE A 84 2.25 6.88 4.92
C ILE A 84 0.85 7.32 5.36
N GLN A 85 0.69 8.53 5.92
CA GLN A 85 -0.61 9.02 6.34
C GLN A 85 -1.58 9.20 5.15
N LYS A 86 -1.12 9.77 4.04
CA LYS A 86 -1.93 9.92 2.81
C LYS A 86 -2.33 8.56 2.23
N GLU A 87 -1.42 7.58 2.25
CA GLU A 87 -1.72 6.22 1.79
C GLU A 87 -2.76 5.53 2.67
N GLN A 88 -2.64 5.64 3.99
CA GLN A 88 -3.63 5.12 4.94
C GLN A 88 -5.00 5.77 4.75
N GLU A 89 -5.07 7.08 4.54
CA GLU A 89 -6.33 7.79 4.29
C GLU A 89 -6.96 7.34 2.95
N ALA A 90 -6.15 7.21 1.90
CA ALA A 90 -6.61 6.72 0.61
C ALA A 90 -7.10 5.26 0.68
N GLU A 91 -6.44 4.40 1.45
CA GLU A 91 -6.88 3.03 1.69
C GLU A 91 -8.18 3.00 2.51
N ALA A 92 -8.31 3.84 3.53
CA ALA A 92 -9.53 3.96 4.32
C ALA A 92 -10.73 4.41 3.46
N ASP A 93 -10.55 5.41 2.60
CA ASP A 93 -11.57 5.88 1.66
C ASP A 93 -11.97 4.80 0.65
N LYS A 94 -11.01 4.03 0.11
CA LYS A 94 -11.30 2.87 -0.75
C LYS A 94 -12.13 1.82 0.00
N ARG A 95 -11.72 1.45 1.22
CA ARG A 95 -12.45 0.50 2.07
C ARG A 95 -13.85 1.00 2.40
N GLU A 96 -14.04 2.30 2.65
CA GLU A 96 -15.36 2.88 2.90
C GLU A 96 -16.26 2.82 1.65
N LYS A 97 -15.71 3.16 0.47
CA LYS A 97 -16.41 3.06 -0.81
C LYS A 97 -16.82 1.61 -1.11
N GLU A 98 -15.97 0.64 -0.85
CA GLU A 98 -16.29 -0.79 -0.98
C GLU A 98 -17.39 -1.23 0.00
N ARG A 99 -17.32 -0.81 1.27
CA ARG A 99 -18.39 -1.06 2.25
C ARG A 99 -19.74 -0.47 1.82
N LYS A 100 -19.75 0.72 1.22
CA LYS A 100 -20.98 1.34 0.67
C LYS A 100 -21.51 0.58 -0.54
N LYS A 101 -20.64 0.06 -1.42
CA LYS A 101 -21.04 -0.77 -2.57
C LYS A 101 -21.59 -2.14 -2.18
N LEU A 102 -21.06 -2.74 -1.10
CA LEU A 102 -21.50 -4.04 -0.59
C LEU A 102 -22.81 -3.97 0.23
N LYS A 103 -23.30 -2.77 0.57
CA LYS A 103 -24.64 -2.61 1.16
C LYS A 103 -25.69 -2.87 0.08
N LEU A 104 -26.01 -4.15 -0.12
CA LEU A 104 -27.18 -4.61 -0.85
C LEU A 104 -28.42 -3.90 -0.28
N ASN A 105 -29.28 -3.41 -1.18
CA ASN A 105 -30.56 -2.84 -0.78
C ASN A 105 -31.35 -3.84 0.08
N SER A 106 -32.07 -3.34 1.07
CA SER A 106 -32.95 -4.19 1.88
C SER A 106 -33.99 -4.86 0.98
N PHE A 107 -34.21 -6.15 1.22
CA PHE A 107 -35.30 -6.89 0.60
C PHE A 107 -36.65 -6.31 1.04
N ASP A 108 -37.51 -5.98 0.08
CA ASP A 108 -38.89 -5.55 0.31
C ASP A 108 -39.82 -6.66 -0.17
N GLN A 109 -40.46 -7.34 0.78
CA GLN A 109 -41.33 -8.49 0.51
C GLN A 109 -42.65 -8.11 -0.17
N ASN A 110 -43.07 -6.83 -0.10
CA ASN A 110 -44.31 -6.35 -0.70
C ASN A 110 -44.10 -5.75 -2.10
N ARG A 111 -42.84 -5.63 -2.55
CA ARG A 111 -42.51 -5.17 -3.89
C ARG A 111 -42.86 -6.28 -4.88
N MET A 112 -44.01 -6.18 -5.54
CA MET A 112 -44.32 -7.06 -6.66
C MET A 112 -43.29 -6.85 -7.78
N ILE A 113 -42.60 -7.93 -8.12
CA ILE A 113 -41.73 -7.99 -9.29
C ILE A 113 -42.67 -7.97 -10.50
N SER A 114 -42.41 -7.09 -11.46
CA SER A 114 -43.21 -7.04 -12.69
C SER A 114 -43.14 -8.37 -13.43
N ASP A 115 -44.29 -8.91 -13.83
CA ASP A 115 -44.42 -10.14 -14.64
C ASP A 115 -43.82 -9.97 -16.05
N THR A 116 -43.48 -8.74 -16.44
CA THR A 116 -42.76 -8.47 -17.69
C THR A 116 -41.26 -8.60 -17.45
N ILE A 117 -40.75 -9.83 -17.61
CA ILE A 117 -39.32 -10.04 -17.83
C ILE A 117 -39.04 -9.40 -19.19
N THR A 118 -38.53 -8.17 -19.22
CA THR A 118 -37.96 -7.62 -20.45
C THR A 118 -36.87 -8.62 -20.86
N PRO A 119 -37.00 -9.30 -22.02
CA PRO A 119 -35.93 -10.17 -22.47
C PRO A 119 -34.70 -9.30 -22.47
N ARG A 120 -33.70 -9.71 -21.67
CA ARG A 120 -32.39 -9.09 -21.73
C ARG A 120 -32.09 -9.05 -23.22
N PRO A 121 -31.85 -7.87 -23.83
CA PRO A 121 -31.34 -7.89 -25.18
C PRO A 121 -30.17 -8.86 -25.13
N SER A 122 -30.17 -9.84 -26.03
CA SER A 122 -28.96 -10.56 -26.37
C SER A 122 -28.01 -9.53 -26.99
N GLY A 123 -27.59 -8.56 -26.16
CA GLY A 123 -26.46 -7.72 -26.43
C GLY A 123 -25.34 -8.73 -26.49
N ARG A 124 -24.70 -8.78 -27.66
CA ARG A 124 -23.39 -9.39 -27.82
C ARG A 124 -22.66 -9.28 -26.48
N LEU A 125 -22.29 -10.42 -25.91
CA LEU A 125 -21.27 -10.40 -24.88
C LEU A 125 -20.17 -9.49 -25.45
N PRO A 126 -19.76 -8.41 -24.75
CA PRO A 126 -18.64 -7.63 -25.24
C PRO A 126 -17.53 -8.64 -25.54
N GLU A 127 -16.96 -8.52 -26.73
CA GLU A 127 -15.90 -9.41 -27.24
C GLU A 127 -14.68 -9.46 -26.28
N GLU A 128 -14.68 -8.59 -25.27
CA GLU A 128 -13.70 -8.34 -24.22
C GLU A 128 -13.98 -9.07 -22.88
N ALA A 129 -14.98 -9.94 -22.79
CA ALA A 129 -15.16 -10.73 -21.56
C ALA A 129 -14.21 -11.94 -21.56
N PHE A 130 -13.20 -11.94 -20.67
CA PHE A 130 -12.22 -13.02 -20.53
C PHE A 130 -12.49 -13.90 -19.30
N GLY A 131 -12.37 -15.22 -19.46
CA GLY A 131 -12.40 -16.20 -18.39
C GLY A 131 -11.01 -16.75 -18.06
N LEU A 132 -10.83 -17.22 -16.83
CA LEU A 132 -9.59 -17.84 -16.38
C LEU A 132 -9.53 -19.31 -16.83
N SER A 133 -8.48 -19.69 -17.55
CA SER A 133 -8.19 -21.08 -17.91
C SER A 133 -6.78 -21.47 -17.47
N LYS A 134 -6.67 -22.64 -16.84
CA LYS A 134 -5.38 -23.20 -16.44
C LYS A 134 -4.73 -23.84 -17.68
N SER A 135 -3.56 -23.35 -18.06
CA SER A 135 -2.78 -23.93 -19.15
C SER A 135 -1.95 -25.12 -18.66
N GLU A 136 -1.52 -25.98 -19.58
CA GLU A 136 -0.82 -27.24 -19.28
C GLU A 136 0.46 -27.04 -18.45
N GLY A 137 1.08 -25.85 -18.48
CA GLY A 137 2.25 -25.50 -17.67
C GLY A 137 1.96 -24.89 -16.29
N GLY A 138 0.73 -24.99 -15.77
CA GLY A 138 0.37 -24.49 -14.43
C GLY A 138 0.14 -22.98 -14.34
N PHE A 139 0.36 -22.23 -15.41
CA PHE A 139 0.02 -20.81 -15.50
C PHE A 139 -1.48 -20.60 -15.76
N MET A 140 -2.04 -19.55 -15.15
CA MET A 140 -3.39 -19.08 -15.47
C MET A 140 -3.33 -18.18 -16.70
N SER A 141 -4.18 -18.45 -17.67
CA SER A 141 -4.31 -17.69 -18.91
C SER A 141 -5.73 -17.14 -19.05
N LEU A 142 -5.84 -15.90 -19.53
CA LEU A 142 -7.11 -15.31 -19.88
C LEU A 142 -7.48 -15.74 -21.30
N LYS A 143 -8.67 -16.33 -21.47
CA LYS A 143 -9.22 -16.66 -22.78
C LYS A 143 -10.58 -15.98 -22.96
N PRO A 144 -10.96 -15.59 -24.19
CA PRO A 144 -12.30 -15.04 -24.42
C PRO A 144 -13.38 -15.99 -23.92
N ILE A 145 -14.43 -15.51 -23.28
CA ILE A 145 -15.54 -16.31 -22.77
C ILE A 145 -16.17 -17.17 -23.88
N ALA A 146 -16.18 -16.66 -25.13
CA ALA A 146 -16.66 -17.39 -26.30
C ALA A 146 -15.89 -18.72 -26.57
N SER A 147 -14.65 -18.83 -26.08
CA SER A 147 -13.84 -20.05 -26.20
C SER A 147 -14.13 -21.08 -25.11
N PHE A 148 -14.83 -20.68 -24.04
CA PHE A 148 -15.24 -21.62 -23.00
C PHE A 148 -16.45 -22.41 -23.47
N LYS A 149 -16.26 -23.71 -23.65
CA LYS A 149 -17.37 -24.64 -23.78
C LYS A 149 -17.91 -24.93 -22.38
N ALA A 150 -19.23 -24.84 -22.20
CA ALA A 150 -19.88 -25.31 -20.98
C ALA A 150 -19.38 -26.72 -20.65
N SER A 151 -19.20 -27.01 -19.35
CA SER A 151 -18.73 -28.32 -18.90
C SER A 151 -19.56 -29.42 -19.56
N ARG A 152 -18.91 -30.47 -20.05
CA ARG A 152 -19.60 -31.63 -20.65
C ARG A 152 -20.56 -32.31 -19.66
N ASN A 153 -20.35 -32.07 -18.37
CA ASN A 153 -21.17 -32.58 -17.27
C ASN A 153 -22.18 -31.56 -16.74
N ALA A 154 -22.26 -30.35 -17.31
CA ALA A 154 -23.27 -29.38 -16.93
C ALA A 154 -24.63 -29.85 -17.45
N LEU A 155 -25.48 -30.31 -16.53
CA LEU A 155 -26.88 -30.57 -16.81
C LEU A 155 -27.62 -29.23 -16.91
N ARG A 156 -28.56 -29.13 -17.85
CA ARG A 156 -29.45 -27.96 -17.93
C ARG A 156 -30.42 -28.02 -16.75
N ASP A 157 -30.84 -26.87 -16.25
CA ASP A 157 -31.77 -26.76 -15.12
C ASP A 157 -33.08 -27.54 -15.32
N ILE A 158 -33.53 -27.67 -16.58
CA ILE A 158 -34.71 -28.45 -16.97
C ILE A 158 -34.51 -29.98 -16.89
N ASP A 159 -33.27 -30.45 -16.96
CA ASP A 159 -32.89 -31.87 -16.93
C ASP A 159 -32.48 -32.30 -15.51
N LEU A 160 -32.46 -31.38 -14.54
CA LEU A 160 -32.19 -31.71 -13.15
C LEU A 160 -33.34 -32.51 -12.55
N THR A 161 -32.99 -33.48 -11.70
CA THR A 161 -33.98 -34.16 -10.84
C THR A 161 -34.29 -33.31 -9.60
N TRP A 162 -35.49 -33.46 -9.04
CA TRP A 162 -35.87 -32.77 -7.79
C TRP A 162 -34.89 -33.02 -6.65
N ARG A 163 -34.39 -34.25 -6.57
CA ARG A 163 -33.36 -34.66 -5.60
C ARG A 163 -32.05 -33.89 -5.80
N GLN A 164 -31.59 -33.72 -7.03
CA GLN A 164 -30.37 -32.95 -7.32
C GLN A 164 -30.54 -31.46 -6.98
N MET A 165 -31.70 -30.89 -7.32
CA MET A 165 -32.03 -29.51 -6.93
C MET A 165 -32.06 -29.36 -5.40
N THR A 166 -32.67 -30.31 -4.69
CA THR A 166 -32.74 -30.31 -3.22
C THR A 166 -31.37 -30.43 -2.55
N MET A 167 -30.46 -31.24 -3.10
CA MET A 167 -29.09 -31.29 -2.60
C MET A 167 -28.35 -29.96 -2.86
N GLY A 168 -28.51 -29.41 -4.07
CA GLY A 168 -27.88 -28.14 -4.46
C GLY A 168 -28.35 -26.96 -3.60
N LYS A 169 -29.66 -26.82 -3.37
CA LYS A 169 -30.20 -25.73 -2.53
C LYS A 169 -29.71 -25.83 -1.08
N ASN A 170 -29.61 -27.04 -0.52
CA ASN A 170 -29.11 -27.23 0.85
C ASN A 170 -27.63 -26.84 0.96
N SER A 171 -26.81 -27.23 -0.03
CA SER A 171 -25.42 -26.79 -0.12
C SER A 171 -25.31 -25.28 -0.30
N MET A 172 -26.16 -24.67 -1.13
CA MET A 172 -26.19 -23.22 -1.33
C MET A 172 -26.50 -22.48 -0.03
N LEU A 173 -27.59 -22.84 0.66
CA LEU A 173 -27.99 -22.21 1.93
C LEU A 173 -26.88 -22.34 2.98
N HIS A 174 -26.23 -23.50 3.06
CA HIS A 174 -25.07 -23.70 3.94
C HIS A 174 -23.91 -22.74 3.60
N GLN A 175 -23.55 -22.60 2.32
CA GLN A 175 -22.48 -21.69 1.91
C GLN A 175 -22.85 -20.21 2.14
N MET A 176 -24.12 -19.83 1.96
CA MET A 176 -24.60 -18.48 2.27
C MET A 176 -24.46 -18.14 3.75
N THR A 177 -24.74 -19.12 4.64
CA THR A 177 -24.49 -18.94 6.08
C THR A 177 -22.99 -18.82 6.39
N ALA A 178 -22.14 -19.61 5.73
CA ALA A 178 -20.69 -19.59 5.93
C ALA A 178 -20.03 -18.29 5.42
N THR A 179 -20.59 -17.68 4.38
CA THR A 179 -20.07 -16.45 3.76
C THR A 179 -20.64 -15.15 4.36
N GLY A 180 -21.42 -15.26 5.44
CA GLY A 180 -21.89 -14.10 6.21
C GLY A 180 -23.00 -13.30 5.54
N TRP A 181 -23.84 -13.93 4.70
CA TRP A 181 -24.99 -13.24 4.10
C TRP A 181 -25.98 -12.78 5.17
N THR A 182 -26.67 -11.67 4.92
CA THR A 182 -27.67 -11.12 5.84
C THR A 182 -28.83 -12.10 6.03
N GLN A 183 -29.26 -12.28 7.28
CA GLN A 183 -30.30 -13.26 7.63
C GLN A 183 -31.64 -13.03 6.90
N ALA A 184 -31.96 -11.79 6.55
CA ALA A 184 -33.16 -11.49 5.75
C ALA A 184 -33.13 -12.16 4.37
N HIS A 185 -31.99 -12.13 3.68
CA HIS A 185 -31.82 -12.77 2.38
C HIS A 185 -31.88 -14.31 2.51
N ILE A 186 -31.22 -14.86 3.54
CA ILE A 186 -31.27 -16.31 3.80
C ILE A 186 -32.72 -16.75 4.06
N ASN A 187 -33.44 -16.05 4.94
CA ASN A 187 -34.84 -16.36 5.25
C ASN A 187 -35.73 -16.25 4.02
N SER A 188 -35.55 -15.23 3.15
CA SER A 188 -36.34 -15.09 1.93
C SER A 188 -36.19 -16.29 0.99
N LEU A 189 -34.96 -16.80 0.79
CA LEU A 189 -34.70 -17.97 -0.03
C LEU A 189 -35.21 -19.25 0.63
N VAL A 190 -35.07 -19.38 1.96
CA VAL A 190 -35.64 -20.50 2.72
C VAL A 190 -37.16 -20.53 2.55
N HIS A 191 -37.85 -19.41 2.67
CA HIS A 191 -39.31 -19.33 2.46
C HIS A 191 -39.69 -19.67 1.02
N PHE A 192 -38.94 -19.18 0.03
CA PHE A 192 -39.16 -19.53 -1.38
C PHE A 192 -39.02 -21.03 -1.63
N PHE A 193 -37.91 -21.65 -1.19
CA PHE A 193 -37.69 -23.08 -1.37
C PHE A 193 -38.65 -23.94 -0.57
N ALA A 194 -39.05 -23.51 0.64
CA ALA A 194 -40.10 -24.18 1.41
C ALA A 194 -41.46 -24.11 0.69
N GLY A 195 -41.79 -22.98 0.06
CA GLY A 195 -42.98 -22.83 -0.77
C GLY A 195 -42.99 -23.76 -1.99
N LEU A 196 -41.82 -23.98 -2.60
CA LEU A 196 -41.66 -24.95 -3.68
C LEU A 196 -41.80 -26.40 -3.20
N ASP A 197 -41.23 -26.75 -2.04
CA ASP A 197 -41.31 -28.10 -1.46
C ASP A 197 -42.73 -28.48 -1.01
N LEU A 198 -43.45 -27.52 -0.45
CA LEU A 198 -44.80 -27.69 0.08
C LEU A 198 -45.88 -27.53 -0.99
N ASN A 199 -45.51 -27.26 -2.24
CA ASN A 199 -46.46 -26.99 -3.29
C ASN A 199 -47.30 -28.24 -3.63
N THR A 200 -48.62 -28.10 -3.63
CA THR A 200 -49.58 -29.15 -4.00
C THR A 200 -49.37 -29.71 -5.42
N TYR A 201 -48.77 -28.93 -6.33
CA TYR A 201 -48.45 -29.37 -7.69
C TYR A 201 -47.37 -30.46 -7.71
N ARG A 202 -46.57 -30.60 -6.64
CA ARG A 202 -45.53 -31.62 -6.53
C ARG A 202 -46.08 -33.05 -6.60
N ASN A 203 -47.25 -33.29 -6.04
CA ASN A 203 -47.87 -34.63 -5.99
C ASN A 203 -48.59 -35.02 -7.29
N ARG A 204 -48.57 -34.16 -8.31
CA ARG A 204 -49.18 -34.45 -9.62
C ARG A 204 -48.18 -35.15 -10.55
N ALA A 205 -48.69 -35.84 -11.55
CA ALA A 205 -47.85 -36.39 -12.62
C ALA A 205 -47.01 -35.27 -13.27
N ASN A 206 -45.69 -35.48 -13.36
CA ASN A 206 -44.70 -34.50 -13.84
C ASN A 206 -44.61 -33.18 -13.05
N GLY A 207 -45.21 -33.11 -11.85
CA GLY A 207 -45.24 -31.91 -11.02
C GLY A 207 -43.85 -31.37 -10.68
N GLU A 208 -42.92 -32.25 -10.32
CA GLU A 208 -41.53 -31.88 -10.02
C GLU A 208 -40.82 -31.26 -11.24
N GLN A 209 -41.03 -31.78 -12.45
CA GLN A 209 -40.43 -31.23 -13.68
C GLN A 209 -41.01 -29.86 -14.04
N ILE A 210 -42.31 -29.66 -13.82
CA ILE A 210 -42.98 -28.37 -14.07
C ILE A 210 -42.45 -27.30 -13.12
N LEU A 211 -42.29 -27.64 -11.83
CA LEU A 211 -41.75 -26.72 -10.83
C LEU A 211 -40.28 -26.36 -11.10
N LEU A 212 -39.47 -27.31 -11.56
CA LEU A 212 -38.08 -27.05 -11.96
C LEU A 212 -38.00 -26.20 -13.23
N THR A 213 -38.89 -26.43 -14.20
CA THR A 213 -38.97 -25.60 -15.41
C THR A 213 -39.39 -24.17 -15.08
N TYR A 214 -40.28 -23.99 -14.10
CA TYR A 214 -40.66 -22.67 -13.59
C TYR A 214 -39.46 -22.00 -12.91
N GLN A 215 -38.76 -22.71 -12.01
CA GLN A 215 -37.55 -22.21 -11.37
C GLN A 215 -36.47 -21.80 -12.38
N ALA A 216 -36.29 -22.54 -13.48
CA ALA A 216 -35.30 -22.21 -14.51
C ALA A 216 -35.65 -20.97 -15.34
N ARG A 217 -36.89 -20.45 -15.24
CA ARG A 217 -37.38 -19.31 -16.02
C ARG A 217 -37.51 -18.01 -15.23
N VAL A 218 -37.56 -18.08 -13.89
CA VAL A 218 -37.69 -16.95 -12.96
C VAL A 218 -36.32 -16.48 -12.51
#